data_AF-A0A2N5KS50-F1
#
_entry.id   AF-A0A2N5KS50-F1
#
_cell.length_a   1.000
_cell.length_b   1.000
_cell.length_c   1.000
_cell.angle_alpha   90.00
_cell.angle_beta   90.00
_cell.angle_gamma   90.00
#
_symmetry.space_group_name_H-M   'P 1'
#
loop_
_entity.id
_entity.type
_entity.pdbx_description
1 polymer ?
#
loop_
_entity_poly.entity_id
_entity_poly.type
_entity_poly.pdbx_seq_one_letter_code
_entity_poly.pdbx_strand_id
1 'polypeptide(L)'
;MQMKNGWTLLREKGLGGEALYEDGQGFVRMELLPEELRTQLPALGSTDGQGEDATVYAKLFSPSGPFTWYVTEFDGEDTCFGYILNAATPRFSELGYFSLSELEGIGDARRLVLPIERDVTFSPQPLSEAKKAQ
;
A
#
# COMPACT_ATOMS: atom_id res chain seq x y z
N MET A 1 1.20 -3.74 41.17
CA MET A 1 1.67 -4.57 40.03
C MET A 1 1.38 -3.79 38.77
N GLN A 2 2.40 -3.18 38.16
CA GLN A 2 2.23 -2.33 36.97
C GLN A 2 1.96 -3.23 35.75
N MET A 3 0.84 -3.01 35.08
CA MET A 3 0.56 -3.69 33.81
C MET A 3 1.52 -3.16 32.76
N LYS A 4 2.44 -4.01 32.29
CA LYS A 4 3.33 -3.68 31.18
C LYS A 4 2.45 -3.50 29.94
N ASN A 5 2.47 -2.32 29.33
CA ASN A 5 1.85 -2.10 28.02
C ASN A 5 2.56 -2.98 26.96
N GLY A 6 1.84 -3.42 25.92
CA GLY A 6 2.34 -4.37 24.92
C GLY A 6 3.68 -3.96 24.29
N TRP A 7 3.92 -2.65 24.19
CA TRP A 7 5.17 -2.03 23.75
C TRP A 7 6.41 -2.40 24.58
N THR A 8 6.25 -2.63 25.89
CA THR A 8 7.37 -3.00 26.77
C THR A 8 7.84 -4.43 26.51
N LEU A 9 6.93 -5.34 26.14
CA LEU A 9 7.27 -6.74 25.80
C LEU A 9 8.00 -6.85 24.45
N LEU A 10 7.70 -5.96 23.49
CA LEU A 10 8.30 -5.96 22.16
C LEU A 10 9.80 -5.63 22.20
N ARG A 11 10.23 -4.72 23.09
CA ARG A 11 11.65 -4.43 23.31
C ARG A 11 12.43 -5.62 23.88
N GLU A 12 11.82 -6.38 24.79
CA GLU A 12 12.46 -7.54 25.42
C GLU A 12 12.67 -8.71 24.43
N LYS A 13 11.91 -8.76 23.33
CA LYS A 13 11.99 -9.83 22.30
C LYS A 13 12.75 -9.43 21.02
N GLY A 14 13.25 -8.21 20.92
CA GLY A 14 14.05 -7.74 19.76
C GLY A 14 13.26 -7.46 18.47
N LEU A 15 11.93 -7.62 18.51
CA LEU A 15 11.02 -7.37 17.39
C LEU A 15 10.67 -5.88 17.38
N GLY A 16 11.23 -5.14 16.42
CA GLY A 16 10.93 -3.74 16.22
C GLY A 16 10.44 -3.52 14.81
N GLY A 17 9.22 -3.03 14.65
CA GLY A 17 8.85 -2.31 13.43
C GLY A 17 7.77 -2.81 12.53
N GLU A 18 6.63 -3.24 13.07
CA GLU A 18 5.48 -3.53 12.22
C GLU A 18 4.24 -2.89 12.86
N ALA A 19 3.40 -2.24 12.05
CA ALA A 19 2.09 -1.78 12.50
C ALA A 19 1.19 -3.02 12.60
N LEU A 20 0.65 -3.26 13.79
CA LEU A 20 -0.05 -4.49 14.13
C LEU A 20 -1.44 -4.15 14.67
N TYR A 21 -2.45 -4.89 14.22
CA TYR A 21 -3.77 -4.97 14.86
C TYR A 21 -3.91 -6.34 15.54
N GLU A 22 -4.62 -6.41 16.68
CA GLU A 22 -4.82 -7.65 17.44
C GLU A 22 -6.08 -8.39 16.97
N ASP A 23 -5.94 -9.65 16.53
CA ASP A 23 -7.07 -10.52 16.17
C ASP A 23 -7.24 -11.75 17.09
N GLY A 24 -6.82 -11.67 18.35
CA GLY A 24 -7.07 -12.74 19.33
C GLY A 24 -6.40 -14.10 19.03
N GLN A 25 -5.65 -14.24 17.93
CA GLN A 25 -4.90 -15.44 17.54
C GLN A 25 -3.43 -15.13 17.22
N GLY A 26 -3.09 -13.87 16.90
CA GLY A 26 -1.71 -13.43 16.71
C GLY A 26 -1.60 -12.02 16.17
N PHE A 27 -0.44 -11.68 15.61
CA PHE A 27 -0.19 -10.44 14.90
C PHE A 27 -0.36 -10.69 13.40
N VAL A 28 -1.32 -10.03 12.75
CA VAL A 28 -1.58 -10.19 11.32
C VAL A 28 -1.21 -8.89 10.58
N ARG A 29 -0.34 -9.02 9.58
CA ARG A 29 0.04 -7.95 8.66
C ARG A 29 -1.08 -7.74 7.65
N MET A 30 -1.45 -6.49 7.35
CA MET A 30 -2.38 -6.19 6.27
C MET A 30 -1.79 -6.63 4.93
N GLU A 31 -2.52 -7.42 4.17
CA GLU A 31 -2.19 -7.72 2.79
C GLU A 31 -2.59 -6.55 1.88
N LEU A 32 -1.61 -6.01 1.13
CA LEU A 32 -1.82 -4.83 0.29
C LEU A 32 -2.67 -5.15 -0.94
N LEU A 33 -2.51 -6.34 -1.53
CA LEU A 33 -3.34 -6.84 -2.62
C LEU A 33 -3.86 -8.25 -2.28
N PRO A 34 -4.98 -8.38 -1.55
CA PRO A 34 -5.60 -9.68 -1.29
C PRO A 34 -6.07 -10.36 -2.57
N GLU A 35 -6.29 -11.68 -2.51
CA GLU A 35 -6.66 -12.53 -3.66
C GLU A 35 -7.87 -11.97 -4.44
N GLU A 36 -8.87 -11.42 -3.76
CA GLU A 36 -10.05 -10.83 -4.41
C GLU A 36 -9.70 -9.60 -5.27
N LEU A 37 -8.66 -8.84 -4.90
CA LEU A 37 -8.16 -7.73 -5.71
C LEU A 37 -7.24 -8.22 -6.83
N ARG A 38 -6.36 -9.18 -6.55
CA ARG A 38 -5.46 -9.78 -7.56
C ARG A 38 -6.22 -10.33 -8.75
N THR A 39 -7.39 -10.95 -8.52
CA THR A 39 -8.23 -11.52 -9.58
C THR A 39 -8.95 -10.48 -10.44
N GLN A 40 -9.07 -9.23 -9.97
CA GLN A 40 -9.68 -8.13 -10.72
C GLN A 40 -8.66 -7.33 -11.53
N LEU A 41 -7.39 -7.37 -11.14
CA LEU A 41 -6.34 -6.58 -11.77
C LEU A 41 -6.02 -7.11 -13.18
N PRO A 42 -6.05 -6.23 -14.20
CA PRO A 42 -5.57 -6.56 -15.54
C PRO A 42 -4.09 -6.94 -15.55
N ALA A 43 -3.70 -7.79 -16.49
CA ALA A 43 -2.30 -8.13 -16.74
C ALA A 43 -1.51 -6.88 -17.23
N LEU A 44 -0.20 -6.86 -16.97
CA LEU A 44 0.66 -5.76 -17.39
C LEU A 44 0.57 -5.47 -18.89
N GLY A 45 0.42 -4.20 -19.25
CA GLY A 45 0.31 -3.68 -20.61
C GLY A 45 -1.08 -3.86 -21.25
N SER A 46 -2.04 -4.49 -20.57
CA SER A 46 -3.37 -4.74 -21.14
C SER A 46 -4.26 -3.49 -21.18
N THR A 47 -3.91 -2.45 -20.44
CA THR A 47 -4.62 -1.15 -20.44
C THR A 47 -3.89 -0.06 -21.22
N ASP A 48 -2.89 -0.42 -22.04
CA ASP A 48 -2.15 0.54 -22.85
C ASP A 48 -3.09 1.38 -23.75
N GLY A 49 -2.78 2.66 -23.87
CA GLY A 49 -3.60 3.65 -24.58
C GLY A 49 -4.84 4.17 -23.83
N GLN A 50 -5.19 3.64 -22.64
CA GLN A 50 -6.33 4.15 -21.85
C GLN A 50 -6.00 5.44 -21.09
N GLY A 51 -4.73 5.70 -20.77
CA GLY A 51 -4.30 6.93 -20.12
C GLY A 51 -5.06 7.23 -18.82
N GLU A 52 -5.72 8.39 -18.75
CA GLU A 52 -6.49 8.84 -17.57
C GLU A 52 -7.81 8.08 -17.35
N ASP A 53 -8.25 7.29 -18.34
CA ASP A 53 -9.45 6.45 -18.25
C ASP A 53 -9.12 5.04 -17.71
N ALA A 54 -7.84 4.70 -17.54
CA ALA A 54 -7.43 3.45 -16.94
C ALA A 54 -8.06 3.29 -15.55
N THR A 55 -8.63 2.12 -15.28
CA THR A 55 -9.27 1.84 -13.98
C THR A 55 -8.21 1.61 -12.91
N VAL A 56 -8.33 2.33 -11.81
CA VAL A 56 -7.56 2.07 -10.58
C VAL A 56 -8.37 1.11 -9.71
N TYR A 57 -7.75 0.02 -9.28
CA TYR A 57 -8.39 -1.02 -8.47
C TYR A 57 -8.04 -0.91 -6.99
N ALA A 58 -6.86 -0.38 -6.66
CA ALA A 58 -6.41 -0.21 -5.29
C ALA A 58 -5.68 1.11 -5.09
N LYS A 59 -5.84 1.67 -3.88
CA LYS A 59 -5.10 2.83 -3.39
C LYS A 59 -4.26 2.38 -2.20
N LEU A 60 -2.95 2.39 -2.37
CA LEU A 60 -1.97 2.13 -1.32
C LEU A 60 -1.34 3.46 -0.92
N PHE A 61 -1.04 3.69 0.35
CA PHE A 61 -0.46 4.96 0.80
C PHE A 61 0.51 4.78 1.94
N SER A 62 1.48 5.69 2.01
CA SER A 62 2.39 5.78 3.14
C SER A 62 1.77 6.67 4.23
N PRO A 63 1.44 6.13 5.42
CA PRO A 63 0.91 6.96 6.51
C PRO A 63 1.94 7.95 7.06
N SER A 64 3.22 7.69 6.84
CA SER A 64 4.34 8.51 7.32
C SER A 64 4.99 9.36 6.22
N GLY A 65 4.49 9.32 4.99
CA GLY A 65 5.13 9.93 3.83
C GLY A 65 4.14 10.50 2.81
N PRO A 66 4.64 11.23 1.79
CA PRO A 66 3.77 11.91 0.83
C PRO A 66 3.32 11.00 -0.33
N PHE A 67 3.56 9.70 -0.26
CA PHE A 67 3.39 8.78 -1.38
C PHE A 67 2.07 8.02 -1.33
N THR A 68 1.39 7.98 -2.48
CA THR A 68 0.24 7.13 -2.75
C THR A 68 0.47 6.38 -4.05
N TRP A 69 0.22 5.08 -4.06
CA TRP A 69 0.26 4.23 -5.24
C TRP A 69 -1.16 3.84 -5.62
N TYR A 70 -1.56 4.21 -6.84
CA TYR A 70 -2.83 3.81 -7.43
C TYR A 70 -2.55 2.67 -8.40
N VAL A 71 -3.00 1.46 -8.06
CA VAL A 71 -2.71 0.23 -8.81
C VAL A 71 -3.71 0.08 -9.95
N THR A 72 -3.22 -0.03 -11.19
CA THR A 72 -4.05 -0.24 -12.39
C THR A 72 -3.86 -1.61 -13.00
N GLU A 73 -2.66 -2.19 -12.91
CA GLU A 73 -2.34 -3.52 -13.46
C GLU A 73 -1.40 -4.28 -12.51
N PHE A 74 -1.37 -5.61 -12.65
CA PHE A 74 -0.53 -6.50 -11.85
C PHE A 74 -0.12 -7.73 -12.66
N ASP A 75 1.10 -8.22 -12.46
CA ASP A 75 1.61 -9.43 -13.14
C ASP A 75 1.10 -10.75 -12.52
N GLY A 76 0.48 -10.68 -11.34
CA GLY A 76 0.02 -11.85 -10.58
C GLY A 76 1.00 -12.33 -9.52
N GLU A 77 2.22 -11.79 -9.49
CA GLU A 77 3.31 -12.19 -8.61
C GLU A 77 3.78 -11.04 -7.71
N ASP A 78 4.39 -10.00 -8.29
CA ASP A 78 5.05 -8.92 -7.56
C ASP A 78 4.94 -7.54 -8.25
N THR A 79 5.04 -7.49 -9.58
CA THR A 79 5.12 -6.22 -10.29
C THR A 79 3.73 -5.61 -10.49
N CYS A 80 3.55 -4.41 -9.96
CA CYS A 80 2.39 -3.56 -10.21
C CYS A 80 2.74 -2.48 -11.24
N PHE A 81 1.73 -2.02 -11.97
CA PHE A 81 1.79 -0.78 -12.74
C PHE A 81 0.67 0.16 -12.30
N GLY A 82 0.95 1.46 -12.33
CA GLY A 82 -0.04 2.47 -12.02
C GLY A 82 0.56 3.84 -11.74
N TYR A 83 -0.21 4.69 -11.05
CA TYR A 83 0.18 6.07 -10.78
C TYR A 83 0.77 6.22 -9.38
N ILE A 84 2.00 6.71 -9.31
CA ILE A 84 2.74 6.98 -8.08
C ILE A 84 2.66 8.48 -7.83
N LEU A 85 1.82 8.85 -6.89
CA LEU A 85 1.58 10.23 -6.48
C LEU A 85 2.57 10.62 -5.39
N ASN A 86 3.29 11.72 -5.60
CA ASN A 86 4.05 12.40 -4.56
C ASN A 86 3.35 13.71 -4.18
N ALA A 87 2.56 13.68 -3.10
CA ALA A 87 1.77 14.81 -2.63
C ALA A 87 2.63 16.03 -2.24
N ALA A 88 3.89 15.83 -1.82
CA ALA A 88 4.80 16.91 -1.47
C ALA A 88 5.36 17.61 -2.71
N THR A 89 5.56 16.88 -3.82
CA THR A 89 6.02 17.43 -5.09
C THR A 89 5.27 16.81 -6.28
N PRO A 90 4.01 17.22 -6.53
CA PRO A 90 3.13 16.53 -7.49
C PRO A 90 3.64 16.47 -8.92
N ARG A 91 4.47 17.44 -9.34
CA ARG A 91 5.15 17.47 -10.65
C ARG A 91 6.12 16.32 -10.91
N PHE A 92 6.50 15.59 -9.87
CA PHE A 92 7.34 14.39 -9.95
C PHE A 92 6.54 13.10 -9.71
N SER A 93 5.21 13.19 -9.72
CA SER A 93 4.38 12.00 -9.78
C SER A 93 4.49 11.37 -11.16
N GLU A 94 4.38 10.05 -11.22
CA GLU A 94 4.66 9.30 -12.44
C GLU A 94 3.68 8.15 -12.64
N LEU A 95 3.48 7.76 -13.90
CA LEU A 95 2.96 6.45 -14.25
C LEU A 95 4.15 5.51 -14.41
N GLY A 96 4.17 4.41 -13.67
CA GLY A 96 5.32 3.55 -13.62
C GLY A 96 5.08 2.22 -12.92
N TYR A 97 6.11 1.40 -12.95
CA TYR A 97 6.14 0.09 -12.29
C TYR A 97 6.64 0.24 -10.86
N PHE A 98 6.15 -0.62 -9.97
CA PHE A 98 6.63 -0.75 -8.60
C PHE A 98 6.42 -2.17 -8.09
N SER A 99 7.28 -2.61 -7.16
CA SER A 99 7.22 -3.94 -6.56
C SER A 99 6.28 -3.94 -5.36
N LEU A 100 5.35 -4.90 -5.33
CA LEU A 100 4.45 -5.12 -4.20
C LEU A 100 5.23 -5.53 -2.95
N SER A 101 6.18 -6.44 -3.09
CA SER A 101 7.01 -6.93 -1.99
C SER A 101 7.95 -5.86 -1.41
N GLU A 102 8.35 -4.87 -2.21
CA GLU A 102 9.04 -3.66 -1.70
C GLU A 102 8.13 -2.70 -0.94
N LEU A 103 6.81 -2.65 -1.24
CA LEU A 103 5.83 -1.83 -0.50
C LEU A 103 5.31 -2.50 0.77
N GLU A 104 5.06 -3.80 0.72
CA GLU A 104 5.25 -4.69 1.87
C GLU A 104 6.73 -4.56 2.30
N GLY A 105 7.29 -5.12 3.36
CA GLY A 105 8.67 -4.75 3.75
C GLY A 105 8.95 -3.28 4.17
N ILE A 106 8.30 -2.22 3.63
CA ILE A 106 8.34 -0.87 4.20
C ILE A 106 7.67 -0.91 5.57
N GLY A 107 8.34 -0.28 6.54
CA GLY A 107 7.97 -0.26 7.94
C GLY A 107 9.19 -0.48 8.83
N ASP A 108 9.43 0.43 9.76
CA ASP A 108 10.49 0.29 10.75
C ASP A 108 10.18 1.16 11.98
N ALA A 109 9.71 0.55 13.06
CA ALA A 109 9.40 1.25 14.32
C ALA A 109 10.66 1.79 15.01
N ARG A 110 11.86 1.24 14.73
CA ARG A 110 13.09 1.84 15.26
C ARG A 110 13.36 3.19 14.58
N ARG A 111 12.91 3.35 13.34
CA ARG A 111 12.99 4.59 12.55
C ARG A 111 11.68 5.39 12.52
N LEU A 112 10.66 4.97 13.28
CA LEU A 112 9.32 5.57 13.29
C LEU A 112 8.67 5.67 11.90
N VAL A 113 8.96 4.70 11.04
CA VAL A 113 8.35 4.58 9.71
C VAL A 113 7.19 3.60 9.81
N LEU A 114 5.97 4.04 9.52
CA LEU A 114 4.81 3.17 9.44
C LEU A 114 4.83 2.36 8.14
N PRO A 115 4.33 1.11 8.15
CA PRO A 115 4.14 0.34 6.93
C PRO A 115 3.19 1.03 5.95
N ILE A 116 3.28 0.64 4.68
CA ILE A 116 2.28 1.01 3.68
C ILE A 116 0.93 0.40 4.07
N GLU A 117 -0.14 1.15 3.83
CA GLU A 117 -1.52 0.72 4.07
C GLU A 117 -2.30 0.73 2.76
N ARG A 118 -3.33 -0.13 2.68
CA ARG A 118 -4.34 -0.06 1.61
C ARG A 118 -5.58 0.66 2.15
N ASP A 119 -6.15 1.55 1.34
CA ASP A 119 -7.47 2.14 1.62
C ASP A 119 -8.56 1.09 1.36
N VAL A 120 -9.14 0.55 2.44
CA VAL A 120 -10.20 -0.48 2.37
C VAL A 120 -11.55 0.06 1.91
N THR A 121 -11.72 1.38 1.87
CA THR A 121 -12.96 2.04 1.43
C THR A 121 -12.89 2.46 -0.04
N PHE A 122 -11.70 2.38 -0.65
CA PHE A 122 -11.50 2.72 -2.04
C PHE A 122 -12.30 1.78 -2.95
N SER A 123 -13.08 2.37 -3.86
CA SER A 123 -13.81 1.64 -4.89
C SER A 123 -13.16 1.87 -6.26
N PRO A 124 -13.12 0.85 -7.14
CA PRO A 124 -12.51 1.00 -8.46
C PRO A 124 -13.12 2.16 -9.26
N GLN A 125 -12.27 2.99 -9.85
CA GLN A 125 -12.67 4.18 -10.59
C GLN A 125 -11.58 4.61 -11.59
N PRO A 126 -11.90 5.44 -12.61
CA PRO A 126 -10.91 5.97 -13.53
C PRO A 126 -9.80 6.74 -12.81
N LEU A 127 -8.56 6.65 -13.33
CA LEU A 127 -7.40 7.35 -12.78
C LEU A 127 -7.62 8.86 -12.65
N SER A 128 -8.31 9.46 -13.62
CA SER A 128 -8.71 10.88 -13.58
C SER A 128 -9.53 11.26 -12.35
N GLU A 129 -10.41 10.39 -11.87
CA GLU A 129 -11.22 10.61 -10.67
C GLU A 129 -10.43 10.29 -9.40
N ALA A 130 -9.66 9.20 -9.40
CA ALA A 130 -8.80 8.82 -8.27
C ALA A 130 -7.81 9.94 -7.90
N LYS A 131 -7.28 10.65 -8.88
CA LYS A 131 -6.36 11.79 -8.68
C LYS A 131 -7.01 13.00 -8.00
N LYS A 132 -8.33 13.17 -8.07
CA LYS A 132 -9.05 14.31 -7.46
C LYS A 132 -9.42 14.06 -5.99
N ALA A 133 -9.63 12.80 -5.62
CA ALA A 133 -10.12 12.38 -4.32
C ALA A 133 -9.03 12.34 -3.22
N GLN A 134 -8.10 13.29 -3.26
CA GLN A 134 -6.93 13.32 -2.38
C GLN A 134 -7.21 14.00 -1.03
#